data_AF-A0A7Y0L7A1-F1
#
_entry.id   AF-A0A7Y0L7A1-F1
#
_cell.length_a   1.000
_cell.length_b   1.000
_cell.length_c   1.000
_cell.angle_alpha   90.00
_cell.angle_beta   90.00
_cell.angle_gamma   90.00
#
_symmetry.space_group_name_H-M   'P 1'
#
loop_
_entity.id
_entity.type
_entity.pdbx_description
1 polymer ?
#
loop_
_entity_poly.entity_id
_entity_poly.type
_entity_poly.pdbx_seq_one_letter_code
_entity_poly.pdbx_strand_id
1 'polypeptide(L)' 'MNPILLDFPHEFTTERFLIRCPLPGDGVLVDEAIRESQDEVKARDRIL' A
#
# COMPACT_ATOMS: atom_id res chain seq x y z
N MET A 1 -10.86 18.15 8.87
CA MET A 1 -9.76 17.83 7.94
C MET A 1 -10.29 16.83 6.94
N ASN A 2 -10.22 17.06 5.63
CA ASN A 2 -10.65 16.07 4.64
C ASN A 2 -9.45 15.15 4.30
N PRO A 3 -9.46 13.86 4.67
CA PRO A 3 -8.30 12.98 4.48
C PRO A 3 -7.87 12.83 3.03
N ILE A 4 -8.80 12.99 2.08
CA ILE A 4 -8.50 12.89 0.64
C ILE A 4 -7.68 14.08 0.09
N LEU A 5 -7.61 15.18 0.85
CA LEU A 5 -6.87 16.38 0.47
C LEU A 5 -5.48 16.44 1.12
N LEU A 6 -5.01 15.34 1.71
CA LEU A 6 -3.66 15.26 2.27
C LEU A 6 -2.66 15.04 1.14
N ASP A 7 -1.73 15.98 0.97
CA ASP A 7 -0.57 15.79 0.10
C ASP A 7 0.36 14.74 0.73
N PHE A 8 0.60 13.66 -0.01
CA PHE A 8 1.50 12.58 0.40
C PHE A 8 2.58 12.37 -0.66
N PRO A 9 3.86 12.19 -0.28
CA PRO A 9 4.93 12.03 -1.26
C PRO A 9 4.78 10.73 -2.05
N HIS A 10 5.12 10.77 -3.34
CA HIS A 10 5.12 9.58 -4.21
C HIS A 10 6.16 8.54 -3.80
N GLU A 11 7.23 8.95 -3.14
CA GLU A 11 8.25 8.08 -2.58
C GLU A 11 8.94 8.72 -1.37
N PHE A 12 9.44 7.88 -0.46
CA PHE A 12 10.28 8.30 0.66
C PHE A 12 11.13 7.13 1.14
N THR A 13 12.25 7.44 1.79
CA THR A 13 13.20 6.46 2.30
C THR A 13 13.22 6.45 3.82
N THR A 14 13.35 5.26 4.38
CA THR A 14 13.72 5.02 5.77
C THR A 14 15.13 4.46 5.82
N GLU A 15 15.64 4.14 7.01
CA GLU A 15 16.95 3.47 7.14
C GLU A 15 17.01 2.11 6.45
N ARG A 16 15.87 1.42 6.31
CA ARG A 16 15.81 0.02 5.83
C ARG A 16 15.09 -0.16 4.51
N PHE A 17 14.25 0.78 4.12
CA PHE A 17 13.36 0.62 2.97
C PHE A 17 13.14 1.93 2.21
N LEU A 18 13.07 1.80 0.89
CA LEU A 18 12.42 2.76 0.00
C LEU A 18 10.95 2.36 -0.11
N ILE A 19 10.05 3.29 0.18
CA ILE A 19 8.62 3.14 -0.07
C ILE A 19 8.25 4.07 -1.21
N ARG A 20 7.57 3.53 -2.22
CA ARG A 20 7.16 4.29 -3.41
C ARG A 20 5.83 3.79 -3.97
N CYS A 21 5.17 4.62 -4.76
CA CYS A 21 4.06 4.17 -5.61
C CYS A 21 4.53 3.11 -6.62
N PRO A 22 3.65 2.17 -7.02
CA PRO A 22 3.94 1.24 -8.12
C PRO A 22 4.22 1.99 -9.43
N LEU A 23 5.19 1.48 -10.19
CA LEU A 23 5.57 1.96 -11.52
C LEU A 23 5.16 0.95 -12.61
N PRO A 24 5.16 1.34 -13.89
CA PRO A 24 4.96 0.40 -14.98
C PRO A 24 5.91 -0.81 -14.87
N GLY A 25 5.35 -2.02 -14.87
CA GLY A 25 6.10 -3.27 -14.69
C GLY A 25 5.92 -3.91 -13.31
N ASP A 26 5.55 -3.16 -12.28
CA ASP A 26 5.38 -3.70 -10.92
C ASP A 26 4.08 -4.51 -10.74
N GLY A 27 3.17 -4.46 -11.72
CA GLY A 27 1.81 -4.96 -11.58
C GLY A 27 1.71 -6.43 -11.15
N VAL A 28 2.60 -7.30 -11.65
CA VAL A 28 2.59 -8.73 -11.29
C VAL A 28 2.95 -8.93 -9.83
N LEU A 29 4.01 -8.26 -9.35
CA LEU A 29 4.48 -8.39 -7.97
C LEU A 29 3.49 -7.76 -6.97
N VAL A 30 2.88 -6.63 -7.35
CA VAL A 30 1.87 -5.96 -6.52
C VAL A 30 0.61 -6.81 -6.40
N ASP A 31 0.13 -7.39 -7.50
CA ASP A 31 -1.04 -8.28 -7.49
C ASP A 31 -0.80 -9.51 -6.60
N GLU A 32 0.37 -10.14 -6.70
CA GLU A 32 0.74 -11.28 -5.85
C GLU A 32 0.74 -10.91 -4.36
N ALA A 33 1.42 -9.81 -4.00
CA ALA A 33 1.49 -9.35 -2.61
C ALA A 33 0.10 -8.97 -2.03
N ILE A 34 -0.78 -8.39 -2.85
CA ILE A 34 -2.16 -8.09 -2.44
C ILE A 34 -2.93 -9.38 -2.17
N ARG A 35 -2.85 -10.36 -3.08
CA ARG A 35 -3.56 -11.64 -2.90
C ARG A 35 -3.08 -12.40 -1.66
N GLU A 36 -1.78 -12.38 -1.38
CA GLU A 36 -1.20 -13.01 -0.19
C GLU A 36 -1.71 -12.39 1.11
N SER A 37 -1.81 -11.05 1.17
CA SER A 37 -2.20 -10.33 2.39
C SER A 37 -3.71 -10.04 2.50
N GLN A 38 -4.50 -10.36 1.47
CA GLN A 38 -5.89 -9.95 1.36
C GLN A 38 -6.77 -10.43 2.51
N ASP A 39 -6.56 -11.66 2.95
CA ASP A 39 -7.39 -12.28 4.00
C ASP A 39 -7.13 -11.64 5.37
N GLU A 40 -5.89 -11.21 5.64
CA GLU A 40 -5.52 -10.50 6.87
C GLU A 40 -6.15 -9.09 6.92
N VAL A 41 -6.18 -8.39 5.78
CA VAL A 41 -6.78 -7.05 5.68
C VAL A 41 -8.30 -7.11 5.85
N LYS A 42 -8.98 -8.06 5.19
CA LYS A 42 -10.44 -8.22 5.28
C LYS A 42 -10.91 -8.61 6.68
N ALA A 43 -10.10 -9.35 7.43
CA ALA A 43 -10.43 -9.71 8.82
C ALA A 43 -10.52 -8.46 9.72
N ARG A 44 -9.74 -7.41 9.43
CA ARG A 44 -9.71 -6.18 10.22
C ARG A 44 -10.97 -5.31 10.05
N ASP A 45 -11.63 -5.37 8.89
CA ASP A 45 -12.83 -4.59 8.60
C ASP A 45 -14.13 -5.22 9.16
N ARG A 46 -14.08 -6.48 9.63
CA ARG A 46 -15.22 -7.19 10.22
C ARG A 46 -15.41 -6.98 11.73
N ILE A 47 -14.57 -6.15 12.37
CA ILE A 47 -14.65 -5.86 13.82
C ILE A 47 -15.32 -4.50 14.09
N LEU A 48 -16.14 -4.01 13.15
CA LEU A 48 -16.99 -2.83 13.33
C LEU A 48 -18.46 -3.17 13.12
#